data_AF-A0A0G0P1Q8-F1
#
_entry.id   AF-A0A0G0P1Q8-F1
#
_cell.length_a   1.000
_cell.length_b   1.000
_cell.length_c   1.000
_cell.angle_alpha   90.00
_cell.angle_beta   90.00
_cell.angle_gamma   90.00
#
_symmetry.space_group_name_H-M   'P 1'
#
loop_
_entity.id
_entity.type
_entity.pdbx_description
1 polymer ?
#
loop_
_entity_poly.entity_id
_entity_poly.type
_entity_poly.pdbx_seq_one_letter_code
_entity_poly.pdbx_strand_id
1 'polypeptide(L)' 'MDIETFEKEIAICKELSKKNGNKCNWGECVKCGVIPLLYKLGKGEFIEANEDVEKLKLTILK' A
#
# COMPACT_ATOMS: atom_id res chain seq x y z
N MET A 1 3.60 0.44 14.48
CA MET A 1 4.57 -0.36 13.69
C MET A 1 5.86 0.43 13.64
N ASP A 2 7.01 -0.19 13.81
CA ASP A 2 8.29 0.51 13.63
C ASP A 2 8.53 0.82 12.13
N ILE A 3 9.38 1.80 11.87
CA ILE A 3 9.63 2.30 10.50
C ILE A 3 10.23 1.21 9.61
N GLU A 4 11.09 0.35 10.16
CA GLU A 4 11.75 -0.72 9.39
C GLU A 4 10.72 -1.76 8.89
N THR A 5 9.80 -2.18 9.75
CA THR A 5 8.70 -3.07 9.37
C THR A 5 7.79 -2.41 8.33
N PHE A 6 7.45 -1.13 8.51
CA PHE A 6 6.62 -0.39 7.55
C PHE A 6 7.26 -0.34 6.15
N GLU A 7 8.54 -0.01 6.07
CA GLU A 7 9.27 0.08 4.81
C GLU A 7 9.36 -1.27 4.10
N LYS A 8 9.61 -2.36 4.85
CA LYS A 8 9.61 -3.72 4.32
C LYS A 8 8.25 -4.13 3.75
N GLU A 9 7.15 -3.87 4.47
CA GLU A 9 5.80 -4.19 4.01
C GLU A 9 5.42 -3.40 2.73
N ILE A 10 5.77 -2.11 2.67
CA ILE A 10 5.58 -1.29 1.47
C ILE A 10 6.42 -1.80 0.30
N ALA A 11 7.67 -2.21 0.54
CA ALA A 11 8.54 -2.79 -0.49
C ALA A 11 7.96 -4.10 -1.05
N ILE A 12 7.40 -4.97 -0.21
CA ILE A 12 6.73 -6.20 -0.64
C ILE A 12 5.51 -5.87 -1.53
N CYS A 13 4.68 -4.91 -1.13
CA CYS A 13 3.53 -4.47 -1.93
C CYS A 13 3.97 -3.98 -3.33
N LYS A 14 5.02 -3.16 -3.38
CA LYS A 14 5.63 -2.67 -4.63
C LYS A 14 6.11 -3.80 -5.52
N GLU A 15 6.90 -4.71 -4.96
CA GLU A 15 7.48 -5.82 -5.72
C GLU A 15 6.42 -6.76 -6.29
N LEU A 16 5.42 -7.13 -5.49
CA LEU A 16 4.36 -8.05 -5.93
C LEU A 16 3.46 -7.39 -6.98
N SER A 17 3.11 -6.11 -6.79
CA SER A 17 2.36 -5.35 -7.78
C SER A 17 3.09 -5.33 -9.13
N LYS A 18 4.40 -5.05 -9.12
CA LYS A 18 5.23 -5.04 -10.33
C LYS A 18 5.35 -6.42 -10.98
N LYS A 19 5.66 -7.46 -10.20
CA LYS A 19 5.88 -8.83 -10.72
C LYS A 19 4.61 -9.45 -11.29
N ASN A 20 3.45 -9.13 -10.72
CA ASN A 20 2.20 -9.82 -11.07
C ASN A 20 1.24 -8.95 -11.89
N GLY A 21 1.60 -7.73 -12.26
CA GLY A 21 0.75 -6.83 -13.03
C GLY A 21 -0.41 -6.24 -12.22
N ASN A 22 -0.08 -5.48 -11.17
CA ASN A 22 -1.01 -4.78 -10.28
C ASN A 22 -1.92 -5.68 -9.43
N LYS A 23 -1.40 -6.85 -9.04
CA LYS A 23 -2.08 -7.80 -8.14
C LYS A 23 -1.09 -8.51 -7.22
N CYS A 24 -1.61 -9.17 -6.20
CA CYS A 24 -0.85 -10.13 -5.39
C CYS A 24 -1.75 -11.33 -5.04
N ASN A 25 -1.26 -12.23 -4.19
CA ASN A 25 -2.02 -13.42 -3.78
C ASN A 25 -3.33 -13.09 -3.05
N TRP A 26 -3.49 -11.84 -2.60
CA TRP A 26 -4.67 -11.36 -1.88
C TRP A 26 -5.70 -10.66 -2.79
N GLY A 27 -5.36 -10.40 -4.06
CA GLY A 27 -6.26 -9.77 -5.02
C GLY A 27 -5.65 -8.59 -5.78
N GLU A 28 -6.51 -7.73 -6.31
CA GLU A 28 -6.13 -6.57 -7.12
C GLU A 28 -5.69 -5.39 -6.24
N CYS A 29 -4.57 -4.76 -6.58
CA CYS A 29 -4.02 -3.64 -5.83
C CYS A 29 -4.96 -2.43 -5.77
N VAL A 30 -5.80 -2.22 -6.79
CA VAL A 30 -6.78 -1.11 -6.83
C VAL A 30 -7.84 -1.25 -5.74
N LYS A 31 -8.28 -2.47 -5.43
CA LYS A 31 -9.28 -2.78 -4.39
C LYS A 31 -8.67 -3.01 -3.01
N CYS A 32 -7.34 -2.96 -2.89
CA CYS A 32 -6.61 -3.33 -1.68
C CYS A 32 -6.71 -2.25 -0.58
N GLY A 33 -7.01 -2.63 0.66
CA GLY A 33 -7.01 -1.74 1.83
C GLY A 33 -5.70 -1.71 2.62
N VAL A 34 -4.70 -2.50 2.22
CA VAL A 34 -3.48 -2.70 3.00
C VAL A 34 -2.60 -1.45 3.03
N ILE A 35 -2.38 -0.78 1.90
CA ILE A 35 -1.52 0.42 1.83
C ILE A 35 -1.97 1.55 2.78
N PRO A 36 -3.25 1.99 2.77
CA PRO A 36 -3.70 3.01 3.72
C PRO A 36 -3.64 2.52 5.19
N LEU A 37 -3.87 1.23 5.44
CA LEU A 37 -3.70 0.65 6.77
C LEU A 37 -2.23 0.70 7.24
N LEU A 38 -1.27 0.38 6.37
CA LEU A 38 0.16 0.46 6.68
C LEU A 38 0.57 1.88 7.02
N TYR A 39 0.04 2.88 6.30
CA TYR A 39 0.29 4.30 6.60
C TYR A 39 -0.25 4.72 7.97
N LYS A 40 -1.46 4.27 8.33
CA LYS A 40 -2.02 4.48 9.66
C LYS A 40 -1.15 3.84 10.75
N LEU A 41 -0.71 2.60 10.54
CA LEU A 41 0.05 1.86 11.56
C LEU A 41 1.53 2.28 11.67
N GLY A 42 2.15 2.71 10.57
CA GLY A 42 3.56 3.06 10.48
C GLY A 42 3.84 4.55 10.65
N LYS A 43 2.98 5.42 10.11
CA LYS A 43 3.16 6.88 10.14
C LYS A 43 2.14 7.61 11.01
N GLY A 44 1.08 6.93 11.46
CA GLY A 44 -0.04 7.58 12.16
C GLY A 44 -0.96 8.38 11.24
N GLU A 45 -0.82 8.25 9.92
CA GLU A 45 -1.59 8.99 8.93
C GLU A 45 -2.90 8.27 8.60
N PHE A 46 -4.03 8.95 8.77
CA PHE A 46 -5.36 8.42 8.45
C PHE A 46 -5.80 8.92 7.07
N ILE A 47 -5.76 8.04 6.08
CA ILE A 47 -6.14 8.34 4.69
C ILE A 47 -7.38 7.49 4.37
N GLU A 48 -8.56 8.12 4.42
CA GLU A 48 -9.86 7.43 4.29
C GLU A 48 -10.67 7.92 3.09
N ALA A 49 -10.40 9.13 2.58
CA ALA A 49 -11.06 9.64 1.39
C ALA A 49 -10.63 8.80 0.17
N ASN A 50 -11.60 8.32 -0.62
CA ASN A 50 -11.34 7.43 -1.76
C ASN A 50 -10.29 8.02 -2.73
N GLU A 51 -10.39 9.30 -3.05
CA GLU A 51 -9.44 9.97 -3.96
C GLU A 51 -8.00 9.97 -3.39
N ASP A 52 -7.85 10.16 -2.09
CA ASP A 52 -6.54 10.21 -1.45
C ASP A 52 -5.92 8.82 -1.32
N VAL A 53 -6.76 7.80 -1.05
CA VAL A 53 -6.35 6.39 -1.10
C VAL A 53 -5.87 6.01 -2.50
N GLU A 54 -6.57 6.45 -3.55
CA GLU A 54 -6.17 6.19 -4.94
C GLU A 54 -4.85 6.89 -5.30
N LYS A 55 -4.70 8.17 -4.95
CA LYS A 55 -3.43 8.91 -5.14
C LYS A 55 -2.27 8.26 -4.40
N LEU A 56 -2.50 7.83 -3.16
CA LEU A 56 -1.50 7.12 -2.36
C LEU A 56 -1.07 5.82 -3.03
N LYS A 57 -2.04 4.99 -3.44
CA LYS A 57 -1.76 3.73 -4.15
C LYS A 57 -0.96 3.97 -5.42
N LEU A 58 -1.33 4.97 -6.23
CA LEU A 58 -0.59 5.32 -7.45
C LEU A 58 0.83 5.79 -7.15
N THR A 59 1.04 6.50 -6.05
CA THR A 59 2.38 6.98 -5.66
C THR A 59 3.27 5.85 -5.19
N ILE A 60 2.68 4.88 -4.47
CA ILE A 60 3.39 3.74 -3.92
C ILE A 60 3.63 2.65 -4.96
N LEU A 61 2.66 2.35 -5.83
CA LEU A 61 2.71 1.18 -6.72
C LEU A 61 3.19 1.49 -8.14
N LYS A 62 3.45 2.76 -8.47
CA LYS A 62 4.10 3.15 -9.74
C LYS A 62 5.57 2.73 -9.79
#